data_AF-X1U727-F1
#
_entry.id   AF-X1U727-F1
#
_cell.length_a   1.000
_cell.length_b   1.000
_cell.length_c   1.000
_cell.angle_alpha   90.00
_cell.angle_beta   90.00
_cell.angle_gamma   90.00
#
_symmetry.space_group_name_H-M   'P 1'
#
loop_
_entity.id
_entity.type
_entity.pdbx_description
1 polymer ?
#
loop_
_entity_poly.entity_id
_entity_poly.type
_entity_poly.pdbx_seq_one_letter_code
_entity_poly.pdbx_strand_id
1 'polypeptide(L)'
;MSNGKSRAKGKRGELDLAHRLGGSARRTGHSYIATPVDVQTDFAVYQVRNKTIGGSEIAHELGRLEAVAPQSNQYVAFKVKGKWYIAESLEQHTDDHGETG
;
A
#
# COMPACT_ATOMS: atom_id res chain seq x y z
N MET A 1 9.58 12.89 -23.32
CA MET A 1 10.19 13.32 -22.04
C MET A 1 9.17 13.44 -20.89
N SER A 2 8.38 12.40 -20.57
CA SER A 2 7.24 12.49 -19.63
C SER A 2 7.42 11.75 -18.28
N ASN A 3 8.43 10.89 -18.15
CA ASN A 3 8.54 9.99 -16.98
C ASN A 3 8.91 10.70 -15.66
N GLY A 4 9.62 11.82 -15.70
CA GLY A 4 10.05 12.53 -14.49
C GLY A 4 8.89 13.10 -13.65
N LYS A 5 7.87 13.68 -14.30
CA LYS A 5 6.69 14.25 -13.62
C LYS A 5 5.82 13.18 -12.97
N SER A 6 5.63 12.05 -13.65
CA SER A 6 4.88 10.90 -13.11
C SER A 6 5.56 10.31 -11.88
N ARG A 7 6.88 10.13 -11.92
CA ARG A 7 7.68 9.63 -10.80
C ARG A 7 7.65 10.56 -9.59
N ALA A 8 7.77 11.87 -9.80
CA ALA A 8 7.66 12.86 -8.72
C ALA A 8 6.26 12.84 -8.05
N LYS A 9 5.19 12.64 -8.85
CA LYS A 9 3.81 12.51 -8.34
C LYS A 9 3.61 11.23 -7.52
N GLY A 10 4.22 10.10 -7.93
CA GLY A 10 4.25 8.85 -7.16
C GLY A 10 4.93 9.03 -5.81
N LYS A 11 6.20 9.49 -5.84
CA LYS A 11 7.00 9.79 -4.64
C LYS A 11 6.28 10.71 -3.65
N ARG A 12 5.60 11.75 -4.15
CA ARG A 12 4.84 12.68 -3.31
C ARG A 12 3.61 12.02 -2.69
N GLY A 13 2.94 11.12 -3.41
CA GLY A 13 1.82 10.34 -2.87
C GLY A 13 2.25 9.40 -1.75
N GLU A 14 3.38 8.71 -1.94
CA GLU A 14 3.95 7.81 -0.94
C GLU A 14 4.35 8.55 0.35
N LEU A 15 4.97 9.73 0.22
CA LEU A 15 5.30 10.59 1.37
C LEU A 15 4.05 11.15 2.07
N ASP A 16 3.05 11.61 1.31
CA ASP A 16 1.78 12.10 1.87
C ASP A 16 1.09 11.00 2.68
N LEU A 17 1.09 9.76 2.18
CA LEU A 17 0.55 8.63 2.93
C LEU A 17 1.37 8.32 4.18
N ALA A 18 2.70 8.18 4.07
CA ALA A 18 3.55 7.86 5.21
C ALA A 18 3.41 8.89 6.34
N HIS A 19 3.36 10.19 6.02
CA HIS A 19 3.12 11.24 7.01
C HIS A 19 1.73 11.16 7.67
N ARG A 20 0.70 10.72 6.93
CA ARG A 20 -0.66 10.57 7.46
C ARG A 20 -0.80 9.35 8.38
N LEU A 21 -0.17 8.24 8.01
CA LEU A 21 -0.12 7.05 8.85
C LEU A 21 0.67 7.33 10.15
N GLY A 22 1.73 8.14 10.06
CA GLY A 22 2.54 8.50 11.21
C GLY A 22 3.26 7.28 11.82
N GLY A 23 3.69 7.42 13.07
CA GLY A 23 4.31 6.33 13.83
C GLY A 23 5.54 5.74 13.11
N SER A 24 5.50 4.43 12.87
CA SER A 24 6.58 3.68 12.21
C SER A 24 6.51 3.69 10.67
N ALA A 25 5.57 4.41 10.07
CA ALA A 25 5.42 4.45 8.62
C ALA A 25 6.65 5.06 7.93
N ARG A 26 7.25 4.28 7.03
CA ARG A 26 8.43 4.64 6.25
C ARG A 26 8.23 4.28 4.79
N ARG A 27 8.58 5.19 3.89
CA ARG A 27 8.66 4.89 2.46
C ARG A 27 9.87 3.99 2.21
N THR A 28 9.68 2.93 1.45
CA THR A 28 10.74 1.94 1.15
C THR A 28 11.63 2.37 -0.02
N GLY A 29 11.10 3.20 -0.93
CA GLY A 29 11.76 3.59 -2.17
C GLY A 29 13.12 4.30 -1.99
N HIS A 30 14.19 3.58 -2.36
CA HIS A 30 15.49 4.11 -2.81
C HIS A 30 15.49 4.23 -4.34
N SER A 31 16.16 5.25 -4.87
CA SER A 31 16.04 5.76 -6.26
C SER A 31 16.39 4.79 -7.41
N TYR A 32 16.82 3.55 -7.14
CA TYR A 32 17.43 2.66 -8.14
C TYR A 32 17.00 1.18 -8.09
N ILE A 33 16.20 0.74 -7.10
CA ILE A 33 15.75 -0.65 -6.99
C ILE A 33 14.23 -0.66 -7.02
N ALA A 34 13.62 -1.55 -7.79
CA ALA A 34 12.20 -1.81 -7.72
C ALA A 34 11.88 -2.33 -6.31
N THR A 35 11.34 -1.48 -5.45
CA THR A 35 10.95 -1.89 -4.11
C THR A 35 9.66 -2.71 -4.19
N PRO A 36 9.58 -3.86 -3.51
CA PRO A 36 8.42 -4.75 -3.60
C PRO A 36 7.18 -4.18 -2.92
N VAL A 37 7.32 -3.15 -2.09
CA VAL A 37 6.24 -2.41 -1.42
C VAL A 37 6.61 -0.92 -1.47
N ASP A 38 5.65 -0.01 -1.28
CA ASP A 38 5.89 1.44 -1.37
C ASP A 38 6.11 2.09 0.01
N VAL A 39 5.30 1.67 0.99
CA VAL A 39 5.38 2.13 2.39
C VAL A 39 5.29 0.91 3.30
N GLN A 40 6.03 0.93 4.41
CA GLN A 40 6.05 -0.11 5.43
C GLN A 40 5.91 0.51 6.82
N THR A 41 5.24 -0.20 7.72
CA THR A 41 5.16 0.04 9.15
C THR A 41 5.68 -1.20 9.89
N ASP A 42 5.65 -1.20 11.23
CA ASP A 42 6.09 -2.37 12.00
C ASP A 42 5.19 -3.60 11.83
N PHE A 43 3.93 -3.41 11.40
CA PHE A 43 2.93 -4.48 11.31
C PHE A 43 2.33 -4.66 9.91
N ALA A 44 2.58 -3.72 8.99
CA ALA A 44 1.92 -3.70 7.70
C ALA A 44 2.76 -3.15 6.56
N VAL A 45 2.46 -3.59 5.35
CA VAL A 45 3.00 -3.10 4.08
C VAL A 45 1.90 -2.50 3.22
N TYR A 46 2.26 -1.48 2.45
CA TYR A 46 1.34 -0.72 1.63
C TYR A 46 1.83 -0.62 0.18
N GLN A 47 0.93 -0.85 -0.75
CA GLN A 47 1.06 -0.35 -2.12
C GLN A 47 0.27 0.94 -2.27
N VAL A 48 0.90 1.98 -2.83
CA VAL A 48 0.34 3.30 -2.98
C VAL A 48 -0.05 3.58 -4.43
N ARG A 49 -1.31 3.94 -4.63
CA ARG A 49 -1.85 4.42 -5.90
C ARG A 49 -2.36 5.83 -5.74
N ASN A 50 -1.56 6.83 -6.15
CA ASN A 50 -1.96 8.25 -6.13
C ASN A 50 -2.94 8.61 -7.28
N LYS A 51 -4.00 7.81 -7.40
CA LYS A 51 -5.09 7.87 -8.40
C LYS A 51 -6.25 7.01 -7.91
N THR A 52 -7.42 7.19 -8.50
CA THR A 52 -8.53 6.23 -8.39
C THR A 52 -8.14 4.94 -9.11
N ILE A 53 -8.48 3.80 -8.51
CA ILE A 53 -8.28 2.46 -9.06
C ILE A 53 -9.55 1.63 -8.86
N GLY A 54 -9.71 0.56 -9.64
CA GLY A 54 -10.85 -0.36 -9.53
C GLY A 54 -10.54 -1.62 -8.71
N GLY A 55 -11.57 -2.40 -8.38
CA GLY A 55 -11.46 -3.60 -7.55
C GLY A 55 -10.46 -4.63 -8.06
N SER A 56 -10.37 -4.85 -9.38
CA SER A 56 -9.40 -5.79 -9.96
C SER A 56 -7.94 -5.35 -9.79
N GLU A 57 -7.65 -4.05 -9.89
CA GLU A 57 -6.30 -3.52 -9.61
C GLU A 57 -5.99 -3.65 -8.12
N ILE A 58 -6.97 -3.39 -7.24
CA ILE A 58 -6.82 -3.58 -5.79
C ILE A 58 -6.49 -5.04 -5.45
N ALA A 59 -7.28 -6.00 -5.94
CA ALA A 59 -7.07 -7.42 -5.68
C ALA A 59 -5.70 -7.92 -6.18
N HIS A 60 -5.31 -7.49 -7.38
CA HIS A 60 -3.98 -7.82 -7.93
C HIS A 60 -2.84 -7.30 -7.04
N GLU A 61 -2.93 -6.05 -6.57
CA GLU A 61 -1.90 -5.50 -5.68
C GLU A 61 -1.88 -6.18 -4.32
N LEU A 62 -3.04 -6.52 -3.74
CA LEU A 62 -3.12 -7.25 -2.47
C LEU A 62 -2.45 -8.63 -2.58
N GLY A 63 -2.77 -9.42 -3.60
CA GLY A 63 -2.13 -10.73 -3.81
C GLY A 63 -0.62 -10.62 -4.06
N ARG A 64 -0.17 -9.54 -4.72
CA ARG A 64 1.26 -9.26 -4.86
C ARG A 64 1.93 -8.91 -3.53
N LEU A 65 1.28 -8.09 -2.69
CA LEU A 65 1.78 -7.75 -1.37
C LEU A 65 1.87 -8.99 -0.46
N GLU A 66 0.86 -9.86 -0.52
CA GLU A 66 0.82 -11.12 0.22
C GLU A 66 2.00 -12.03 -0.17
N ALA A 67 2.27 -12.15 -1.47
CA ALA A 67 3.39 -12.95 -1.96
C ALA A 67 4.77 -12.43 -1.52
N VAL A 68 4.94 -11.11 -1.35
CA VAL A 68 6.24 -10.51 -0.96
C VAL A 68 6.39 -10.30 0.55
N ALA A 69 5.29 -10.22 1.29
CA ALA A 69 5.26 -9.96 2.72
C ALA A 69 4.11 -10.75 3.39
N PRO A 70 4.16 -12.10 3.39
CA PRO A 70 3.07 -12.94 3.90
C PRO A 70 2.87 -12.85 5.41
N GLN A 71 3.84 -12.29 6.14
CA GLN A 71 3.83 -12.16 7.60
C GLN A 71 3.43 -10.76 8.07
N SER A 72 2.95 -9.90 7.18
CA SER A 72 2.59 -8.51 7.49
C SER A 72 1.22 -8.19 6.92
N ASN A 73 0.43 -7.35 7.57
CA ASN A 73 -0.84 -6.92 7.00
C ASN A 73 -0.61 -6.22 5.64
N GLN A 74 -1.43 -6.50 4.66
CA GLN A 74 -1.31 -5.99 3.30
C GLN A 74 -2.43 -4.98 2.99
N TYR A 75 -2.02 -3.78 2.62
CA TYR A 75 -2.93 -2.69 2.34
C TYR A 75 -2.69 -2.06 0.98
N VAL A 76 -3.76 -1.73 0.27
CA VAL A 76 -3.69 -0.86 -0.91
C VAL A 76 -4.25 0.49 -0.55
N ALA A 77 -3.37 1.50 -0.52
CA ALA A 77 -3.76 2.88 -0.29
C ALA A 77 -3.95 3.61 -1.61
N PHE A 78 -5.14 4.15 -1.85
CA PHE A 78 -5.48 4.83 -3.11
C PHE A 78 -6.22 6.14 -2.90
N LYS A 79 -6.19 7.02 -3.90
CA LYS A 79 -6.71 8.40 -3.78
C LYS A 79 -7.88 8.66 -4.70
N VAL A 80 -9.05 8.95 -4.13
CA VAL A 80 -10.28 9.28 -4.86
C VAL A 80 -10.71 10.71 -4.53
N LYS A 81 -10.84 11.56 -5.55
CA LYS A 81 -11.26 12.98 -5.41
C LYS A 81 -10.52 13.72 -4.28
N GLY A 82 -9.21 13.48 -4.15
CA GLY A 82 -8.35 14.13 -3.15
C GLY A 82 -8.33 13.48 -1.76
N LYS A 83 -9.19 12.50 -1.49
CA LYS A 83 -9.24 11.75 -0.23
C LYS A 83 -8.52 10.41 -0.37
N TRP A 84 -7.84 9.99 0.69
CA TRP A 84 -7.18 8.68 0.76
C TRP A 84 -8.14 7.63 1.30
N TYR A 85 -8.04 6.44 0.72
CA TYR A 85 -8.77 5.24 1.11
C TYR A 85 -7.77 4.09 1.23
N ILE A 86 -8.07 3.14 2.09
CA ILE A 86 -7.31 1.91 2.26
C ILE A 86 -8.26 0.75 1.97
N ALA A 87 -7.78 -0.23 1.24
CA ALA A 87 -8.45 -1.50 1.02
C ALA A 87 -7.53 -2.64 1.48
N GLU A 88 -8.15 -3.72 1.95
CA GLU A 88 -7.52 -4.97 2.39
C GLU A 88 -8.39 -6.16 1.96
N SER A 89 -7.82 -7.36 2.03
CA SER A 89 -8.58 -8.60 1.85
C SER A 89 -9.33 -8.94 3.14
N LEU A 90 -10.56 -9.45 3.03
CA LEU A 90 -11.28 -10.00 4.18
C LEU A 90 -10.59 -11.26 4.74
N GLU A 91 -9.84 -11.99 3.92
CA GLU A 91 -9.07 -13.18 4.35
C GLU A 91 -7.90 -12.81 5.28
N GLN A 92 -7.53 -11.54 5.35
CA GLN A 92 -6.57 -11.06 6.35
C GLN A 92 -7.17 -11.01 7.76
N HIS A 93 -8.50 -11.08 7.90
CA HIS A 93 -9.23 -11.03 9.18
C HIS A 93 -9.61 -12.41 9.71
N THR A 94 -9.03 -13.48 9.18
CA THR A 94 -9.44 -14.87 9.49
C THR A 94 -9.19 -15.28 10.96
N ASP A 95 -8.60 -14.40 11.79
CA ASP A 95 -8.43 -14.61 13.23
C ASP A 95 -9.32 -13.70 14.13
N ASP A 96 -10.16 -12.81 13.57
CA ASP A 96 -10.95 -11.84 14.36
C ASP A 96 -12.39 -12.31 14.69
N HIS A 97 -12.80 -13.43 14.09
CA HIS A 97 -13.98 -14.18 14.49
C HIS A 97 -13.51 -15.40 15.27
N GLY A 98 -13.51 -15.33 16.59
CA GLY A 98 -13.06 -16.39 17.51
C GLY A 98 -13.79 -17.73 17.37
N GLU A 99 -13.61 -18.43 16.27
CA GLU A 99 -13.85 -19.87 16.14
C GLU A 99 -12.58 -20.58 16.57
N THR A 100 -12.40 -20.65 17.89
CA THR A 100 -11.72 -21.79 18.49
C THR A 100 -12.53 -23.05 18.17
N GLY A 101 -11.91 -24.03 17.51
CA GLY A 101 -12.47 -25.36 17.27
C GLY A 101 -11.53 -26.27 16.54
#